data_AF-M5G0B5-F1
#
_entry.id   AF-M5G0B5-F1
#
_cell.length_a   1.000
_cell.length_b   1.000
_cell.length_c   1.000
_cell.angle_alpha   90.00
_cell.angle_beta   90.00
_cell.angle_gamma   90.00
#
_symmetry.space_group_name_H-M   'P 1'
#
loop_
_entity.id
_entity.type
_entity.pdbx_description
1 polymer ?
#
loop_
_entity_poly.entity_id
_entity_poly.type
_entity_poly.pdbx_seq_one_letter_code
_entity_poly.pdbx_strand_id
1 'polypeptide(L)'
;MSQEQQPLFTTTPLIIDQSAQQVPAQPPPPVPVINQPMGPLTLVQTPLPSRGAPRATSQCNRCRARTSNTGDIASRRARISFTINGETVHAAELRQIGRSLEIDTQTGDDALTGIRNRRHLAERWDSLVARIRQIDGFFNFLQPMTFEELREPVFHGGTPIFLVASKFGCSALIVTQKHPVRHVPLPGTSRDRLKSIALVLHKAVSVPKDQLGTQYLERLIRTIINELWRDIVAPILAVLSTLRLGSLPRVWWIPTGPLGLLPIHAAVPANPDEPGAPDLITSSYLVLLQSLVWCYRNIRDHNPAKPRRVLMVAQPKVDNFVALPSVQEELTGMRQALPEDKLIVLEGERANLVNVTRALGKATWIHFACHGHQEQGNPLESCL
;
A
#
# COMPACT_ATOMS: atom_id res chain seq x y z
N MET A 1 69.65 -18.57 -27.39
CA MET A 1 68.99 -17.87 -28.50
C MET A 1 68.02 -16.87 -27.90
N SER A 2 68.28 -15.60 -28.22
CA SER A 2 67.45 -14.41 -28.04
C SER A 2 67.18 -13.86 -26.63
N GLN A 3 67.50 -12.57 -26.52
CA GLN A 3 67.51 -11.67 -25.38
C GLN A 3 66.15 -10.96 -25.21
N GLU A 4 65.89 -10.42 -24.01
CA GLU A 4 65.24 -9.12 -23.75
C GLU A 4 65.54 -8.80 -22.26
N GLN A 5 66.39 -7.83 -21.84
CA GLN A 5 66.32 -6.35 -21.96
C GLN A 5 64.91 -5.82 -21.61
N GLN A 6 64.64 -4.83 -20.74
CA GLN A 6 65.41 -3.91 -19.88
C GLN A 6 64.35 -3.19 -18.94
N PRO A 7 64.51 -1.97 -18.34
CA PRO A 7 64.36 -1.75 -16.89
C PRO A 7 63.35 -0.64 -16.43
N LEU A 8 63.41 -0.31 -15.13
CA LEU A 8 62.92 0.92 -14.46
C LEU A 8 63.51 2.23 -15.05
N PHE A 9 62.75 3.35 -15.00
CA PHE A 9 63.18 4.74 -14.63
C PHE A 9 61.92 5.64 -14.50
N THR A 10 61.56 6.14 -13.30
CA THR A 10 61.79 7.48 -12.68
C THR A 10 61.07 8.71 -13.31
N THR A 11 60.18 9.30 -12.49
CA THR A 11 59.93 10.74 -12.17
C THR A 11 59.93 11.82 -13.25
N THR A 12 58.88 12.67 -13.26
CA THR A 12 58.87 14.14 -12.95
C THR A 12 57.45 14.73 -13.23
N PRO A 13 56.95 15.72 -12.45
CA PRO A 13 55.55 16.16 -12.49
C PRO A 13 55.30 17.30 -13.49
N LEU A 14 54.07 17.41 -14.00
CA LEU A 14 53.66 18.53 -14.85
C LEU A 14 52.80 19.54 -14.08
N ILE A 15 53.34 20.75 -14.06
CA ILE A 15 52.81 22.01 -13.58
C ILE A 15 51.51 22.35 -14.35
N ILE A 16 50.45 22.74 -13.64
CA ILE A 16 49.30 23.41 -14.24
C ILE A 16 49.25 24.84 -13.69
N ASP A 17 49.24 25.74 -14.66
CA ASP A 17 49.28 27.19 -14.60
C ASP A 17 48.08 27.77 -13.85
N GLN A 18 48.36 28.71 -12.94
CA GLN A 18 47.38 29.53 -12.25
C GLN A 18 47.34 30.90 -12.92
N SER A 19 46.30 31.14 -13.72
CA SER A 19 45.92 32.50 -14.08
C SER A 19 44.42 32.61 -14.36
N ALA A 20 43.74 33.37 -13.50
CA ALA A 20 42.77 34.42 -13.83
C ALA A 20 41.46 34.39 -13.02
N GLN A 21 41.36 35.40 -12.15
CA GLN A 21 40.19 36.22 -11.84
C GLN A 21 39.12 35.66 -10.89
N GLN A 22 39.37 35.96 -9.61
CA GLN A 22 38.35 36.16 -8.57
C GLN A 22 37.37 37.26 -8.99
N VAL A 23 36.08 36.90 -9.08
CA VAL A 23 34.97 37.86 -9.06
C VAL A 23 34.41 37.87 -7.62
N PRO A 24 34.27 39.02 -6.96
CA PRO A 24 33.75 39.06 -5.60
C PRO A 24 32.26 38.68 -5.57
N ALA A 25 31.92 37.71 -4.73
CA ALA A 25 30.55 37.31 -4.45
C ALA A 25 29.80 38.46 -3.75
N GLN A 26 28.70 38.93 -4.35
CA GLN A 26 27.77 39.83 -3.67
C GLN A 26 26.98 39.07 -2.60
N PRO A 27 26.75 39.66 -1.40
CA PRO A 27 25.94 39.05 -0.39
C PRO A 27 24.45 39.03 -0.80
N PRO A 28 23.68 37.99 -0.40
CA PRO A 28 22.26 37.90 -0.72
C PRO A 28 21.45 39.00 -0.01
N PRO A 29 20.34 39.47 -0.62
CA PRO A 29 19.48 40.47 -0.02
C PRO A 29 18.77 39.92 1.23
N PRO A 30 18.45 40.76 2.23
CA PRO A 30 17.85 40.33 3.49
C PRO A 30 16.42 39.82 3.31
N VAL A 31 16.10 38.72 4.00
CA VAL A 31 14.75 38.14 4.09
C VAL A 31 13.88 39.04 4.97
N PRO A 32 12.67 39.45 4.54
CA PRO A 32 11.78 40.23 5.40
C PRO A 32 11.23 39.35 6.52
N VAL A 33 11.52 39.76 7.76
CA VAL A 33 10.90 39.25 8.99
C VAL A 33 9.50 39.83 9.08
N ILE A 34 8.46 39.02 8.88
CA ILE A 34 7.07 39.39 9.20
C ILE A 34 6.73 38.81 10.56
N ASN A 35 6.90 39.64 11.60
CA ASN A 35 6.30 39.45 12.91
C ASN A 35 4.95 40.19 12.92
N GLN A 36 3.90 39.54 13.46
CA GLN A 36 2.63 40.06 14.03
C GLN A 36 1.32 39.72 13.29
N PRO A 37 0.19 39.58 14.03
CA PRO A 37 -0.84 38.56 13.80
C PRO A 37 -2.05 39.09 13.02
N MET A 38 -2.63 38.26 12.15
CA MET A 38 -3.87 38.56 11.44
C MET A 38 -5.03 37.76 12.04
N GLY A 39 -6.05 38.49 12.53
CA GLY A 39 -7.32 37.97 13.02
C GLY A 39 -8.24 37.41 11.92
N PRO A 40 -9.46 36.97 12.28
CA PRO A 40 -10.28 36.12 11.42
C PRO A 40 -10.91 36.91 10.27
N LEU A 41 -10.73 36.43 9.03
CA LEU A 41 -11.40 36.98 7.85
C LEU A 41 -12.69 36.21 7.56
N THR A 42 -13.78 36.97 7.54
CA THR A 42 -15.16 36.58 7.24
C THR A 42 -15.32 36.28 5.75
N LEU A 43 -15.96 35.14 5.43
CA LEU A 43 -16.33 34.73 4.06
C LEU A 43 -17.47 35.59 3.51
N VAL A 44 -17.20 36.36 2.45
CA VAL A 44 -18.23 37.00 1.60
C VAL A 44 -18.42 36.11 0.36
N GLN A 45 -19.62 35.55 0.22
CA GLN A 45 -20.05 34.82 -0.97
C GLN A 45 -20.45 35.80 -2.08
N THR A 46 -19.92 35.62 -3.29
CA THR A 46 -20.47 36.19 -4.53
C THR A 46 -20.80 35.06 -5.51
N PRO A 47 -21.92 35.15 -6.27
CA PRO A 47 -22.39 34.06 -7.13
C PRO A 47 -21.77 34.12 -8.53
N LEU A 48 -21.43 32.95 -9.08
CA LEU A 48 -20.99 32.78 -10.47
C LEU A 48 -22.18 32.50 -11.41
N PRO A 49 -22.15 32.98 -12.67
CA PRO A 49 -23.28 32.94 -13.58
C PRO A 49 -23.42 31.61 -14.35
N SER A 50 -24.67 31.30 -14.64
CA SER A 50 -25.18 30.19 -15.44
C SER A 50 -24.77 30.25 -16.91
N ARG A 51 -24.22 29.16 -17.45
CA ARG A 51 -24.30 28.82 -18.89
C ARG A 51 -24.57 27.33 -19.06
N GLY A 52 -25.65 27.03 -19.75
CA GLY A 52 -26.10 25.68 -20.08
C GLY A 52 -25.52 25.15 -21.38
N ALA A 53 -25.41 23.82 -21.43
CA ALA A 53 -25.38 22.98 -22.64
C ALA A 53 -25.74 21.53 -22.23
N PRO A 54 -26.22 20.67 -23.14
CA PRO A 54 -27.44 19.88 -22.90
C PRO A 54 -27.22 18.48 -22.31
N ARG A 55 -28.30 18.03 -21.66
CA ARG A 55 -28.52 16.68 -21.13
C ARG A 55 -28.64 15.67 -22.27
N ALA A 56 -27.78 14.65 -22.26
CA ALA A 56 -28.07 13.34 -22.84
C ALA A 56 -28.27 12.35 -21.69
N THR A 57 -29.53 12.03 -21.43
CA THR A 57 -29.98 11.05 -20.44
C THR A 57 -29.90 9.64 -21.01
N SER A 58 -29.03 8.80 -20.47
CA SER A 58 -29.25 7.35 -20.45
C SER A 58 -29.10 6.85 -19.01
N GLN A 59 -30.27 6.60 -18.40
CA GLN A 59 -30.41 6.03 -17.06
C GLN A 59 -29.89 4.58 -17.07
N CYS A 60 -28.87 4.30 -16.25
CA CYS A 60 -28.59 2.95 -15.78
C CYS A 60 -28.83 2.90 -14.26
N ASN A 61 -30.10 2.73 -13.86
CA ASN A 61 -30.53 2.58 -12.47
C ASN A 61 -30.27 1.15 -11.95
N ARG A 62 -29.00 0.70 -11.86
CA ARG A 62 -28.72 -0.67 -11.40
C ARG A 62 -27.47 -0.88 -10.53
N CYS A 63 -27.02 0.10 -9.76
CA CYS A 63 -25.97 -0.10 -8.73
C CYS A 63 -26.17 0.79 -7.48
N ARG A 64 -27.36 0.76 -6.87
CA ARG A 64 -27.55 1.25 -5.49
C ARG A 64 -27.77 0.07 -4.56
N ALA A 65 -26.71 -0.41 -3.94
CA ALA A 65 -26.79 -1.17 -2.69
C ALA A 65 -25.55 -0.86 -1.84
N ARG A 66 -25.80 -0.27 -0.67
CA ARG A 66 -24.82 0.22 0.31
C ARG A 66 -24.14 -0.95 1.02
N THR A 67 -22.85 -0.82 1.27
CA THR A 67 -22.05 -1.76 2.08
C THR A 67 -22.14 -1.40 3.56
N SER A 68 -22.46 -2.39 4.40
CA SER A 68 -22.13 -2.41 5.82
C SER A 68 -21.02 -3.46 6.01
N ASN A 69 -19.91 -3.05 6.61
CA ASN A 69 -18.57 -3.56 6.31
C ASN A 69 -18.09 -4.69 7.25
N THR A 70 -18.99 -5.48 7.82
CA THR A 70 -18.65 -6.57 8.75
C THR A 70 -18.97 -7.97 8.21
N GLY A 71 -19.98 -8.12 7.35
CA GLY A 71 -20.36 -9.41 6.74
C GLY A 71 -19.43 -9.91 5.63
N ASP A 72 -18.73 -9.00 4.92
CA ASP A 72 -17.94 -9.36 3.73
C ASP A 72 -16.63 -10.11 4.09
N ILE A 73 -16.06 -9.85 5.29
CA ILE A 73 -14.85 -10.53 5.77
C ILE A 73 -15.15 -11.98 6.17
N ALA A 74 -16.30 -12.23 6.83
CA ALA A 74 -16.76 -13.58 7.14
C ALA A 74 -17.07 -14.39 5.87
N SER A 75 -17.67 -13.72 4.88
CA SER A 75 -18.03 -14.30 3.58
C SER A 75 -16.81 -14.69 2.73
N ARG A 76 -15.73 -13.91 2.79
CA ARG A 76 -14.44 -14.22 2.12
C ARG A 76 -13.67 -15.35 2.82
N ARG A 77 -13.70 -15.42 4.16
CA ARG A 77 -13.14 -16.58 4.91
C ARG A 77 -13.83 -17.90 4.55
N ALA A 78 -15.14 -17.87 4.28
CA ALA A 78 -15.91 -19.05 3.91
C ALA A 78 -15.63 -19.57 2.48
N ARG A 79 -14.89 -18.83 1.63
CA ARG A 79 -14.61 -19.20 0.24
C ARG A 79 -13.46 -20.20 0.07
N ILE A 80 -12.65 -20.45 1.11
CA ILE A 80 -11.35 -21.13 0.95
C ILE A 80 -11.29 -22.53 1.57
N SER A 81 -12.21 -22.95 2.42
CA SER A 81 -12.17 -24.29 3.03
C SER A 81 -13.57 -24.82 3.31
N PHE A 82 -14.32 -25.23 2.28
CA PHE A 82 -15.51 -26.05 2.47
C PHE A 82 -15.74 -26.90 1.22
N THR A 83 -15.03 -28.01 1.15
CA THR A 83 -15.34 -29.08 0.20
C THR A 83 -14.98 -30.39 0.89
N ILE A 84 -15.91 -30.93 1.68
CA ILE A 84 -16.22 -32.35 1.85
C ILE A 84 -17.59 -32.48 2.57
N ASN A 85 -18.34 -33.51 2.18
CA ASN A 85 -19.68 -33.95 2.55
C ASN A 85 -20.23 -33.49 3.93
N GLY A 86 -21.17 -32.53 3.92
CA GLY A 86 -21.94 -32.07 5.10
C GLY A 86 -21.58 -30.66 5.60
N GLU A 87 -20.38 -30.19 5.29
CA GLU A 87 -19.87 -28.90 5.74
C GLU A 87 -20.40 -27.70 4.90
N THR A 88 -20.80 -27.97 3.66
CA THR A 88 -21.39 -26.98 2.74
C THR A 88 -22.75 -26.46 3.21
N VAL A 89 -23.52 -27.28 3.94
CA VAL A 89 -24.84 -26.91 4.48
C VAL A 89 -24.69 -25.86 5.58
N HIS A 90 -23.75 -26.05 6.50
CA HIS A 90 -23.47 -25.11 7.58
C HIS A 90 -23.01 -23.75 7.05
N ALA A 91 -22.16 -23.74 6.00
CA ALA A 91 -21.68 -22.52 5.37
C ALA A 91 -22.77 -21.77 4.56
N ALA A 92 -23.71 -22.49 3.96
CA ALA A 92 -24.84 -21.88 3.25
C ALA A 92 -25.87 -21.29 4.23
N GLU A 93 -26.20 -22.05 5.29
CA GLU A 93 -27.10 -21.61 6.35
C GLU A 93 -26.55 -20.37 7.08
N LEU A 94 -25.26 -20.37 7.43
CA LEU A 94 -24.62 -19.23 8.10
C LEU A 94 -24.70 -17.95 7.23
N ARG A 95 -24.46 -18.08 5.93
CA ARG A 95 -24.58 -16.97 4.97
C ARG A 95 -26.02 -16.48 4.81
N GLN A 96 -27.00 -17.35 4.92
CA GLN A 96 -28.41 -16.98 4.85
C GLN A 96 -28.80 -16.21 6.12
N ILE A 97 -28.52 -16.76 7.30
CA ILE A 97 -28.84 -16.13 8.59
C ILE A 97 -28.12 -14.78 8.72
N GLY A 98 -26.84 -14.70 8.35
CA GLY A 98 -26.09 -13.45 8.37
C GLY A 98 -26.73 -12.36 7.51
N ARG A 99 -27.17 -12.71 6.28
CA ARG A 99 -27.90 -11.77 5.40
C ARG A 99 -29.25 -11.36 5.99
N SER A 100 -30.00 -12.29 6.56
CA SER A 100 -31.29 -11.97 7.21
C SER A 100 -31.11 -11.03 8.40
N LEU A 101 -30.08 -11.24 9.24
CA LEU A 101 -29.74 -10.34 10.35
C LEU A 101 -29.31 -8.94 9.89
N GLU A 102 -28.60 -8.83 8.76
CA GLU A 102 -28.24 -7.55 8.16
C GLU A 102 -29.46 -6.79 7.61
N ILE A 103 -30.38 -7.48 6.94
CA ILE A 103 -31.60 -6.89 6.37
C ILE A 103 -32.57 -6.42 7.47
N ASP A 104 -32.79 -7.23 8.52
CA ASP A 104 -33.68 -6.88 9.65
C ASP A 104 -33.21 -5.64 10.43
N THR A 105 -31.93 -5.24 10.32
CA THR A 105 -31.45 -3.97 10.92
C THR A 105 -31.94 -2.72 10.17
N GLN A 106 -32.43 -2.87 8.93
CA GLN A 106 -32.75 -1.76 8.02
C GLN A 106 -34.26 -1.51 7.86
N THR A 107 -35.11 -2.51 8.12
CA THR A 107 -36.57 -2.43 7.95
C THR A 107 -37.27 -2.32 9.31
N GLY A 108 -37.61 -1.10 9.70
CA GLY A 108 -38.35 -0.82 10.94
C GLY A 108 -39.86 -0.93 10.78
N ASP A 109 -40.39 -2.13 10.52
CA ASP A 109 -41.84 -2.39 10.60
C ASP A 109 -42.14 -3.56 11.55
N ASP A 110 -43.19 -3.36 12.35
CA ASP A 110 -43.68 -4.16 13.50
C ASP A 110 -42.59 -4.58 14.53
N ALA A 111 -42.28 -3.66 15.44
CA ALA A 111 -41.15 -3.74 16.37
C ALA A 111 -41.10 -5.04 17.20
N LEU A 112 -42.24 -5.60 17.61
CA LEU A 112 -42.28 -6.81 18.44
C LEU A 112 -41.99 -8.09 17.64
N THR A 113 -42.49 -8.18 16.41
CA THR A 113 -42.25 -9.29 15.49
C THR A 113 -40.80 -9.28 15.00
N GLY A 114 -40.26 -8.10 14.67
CA GLY A 114 -38.86 -7.90 14.32
C GLY A 114 -37.88 -8.26 15.46
N ILE A 115 -38.19 -7.90 16.71
CA ILE A 115 -37.36 -8.27 17.88
C ILE A 115 -37.32 -9.79 18.08
N ARG A 116 -38.47 -10.47 17.97
CA ARG A 116 -38.55 -11.94 18.13
C ARG A 116 -37.80 -12.67 17.01
N ASN A 117 -37.98 -12.25 15.76
CA ASN A 117 -37.28 -12.84 14.62
C ASN A 117 -35.76 -12.64 14.71
N ARG A 118 -35.32 -11.43 15.08
CA ARG A 118 -33.90 -11.13 15.31
C ARG A 118 -33.31 -12.00 16.41
N ARG A 119 -34.01 -12.17 17.53
CA ARG A 119 -33.57 -13.04 18.64
C ARG A 119 -33.43 -14.49 18.17
N HIS A 120 -34.41 -15.01 17.47
CA HIS A 120 -34.38 -16.37 16.93
C HIS A 120 -33.22 -16.57 15.94
N LEU A 121 -33.00 -15.61 15.03
CA LEU A 121 -31.88 -15.63 14.09
C LEU A 121 -30.52 -15.54 14.79
N ALA A 122 -30.40 -14.74 15.85
CA ALA A 122 -29.18 -14.65 16.66
C ALA A 122 -28.90 -15.96 17.42
N GLU A 123 -29.91 -16.55 18.06
CA GLU A 123 -29.78 -17.85 18.74
C GLU A 123 -29.40 -18.97 17.74
N ARG A 124 -29.99 -18.95 16.53
CA ARG A 124 -29.64 -19.89 15.47
C ARG A 124 -28.22 -19.67 14.94
N TRP A 125 -27.79 -18.41 14.79
CA TRP A 125 -26.42 -18.06 14.44
C TRP A 125 -25.44 -18.61 15.47
N ASP A 126 -25.66 -18.33 16.76
CA ASP A 126 -24.78 -18.79 17.84
C ASP A 126 -24.70 -20.33 17.90
N SER A 127 -25.84 -21.00 17.76
CA SER A 127 -25.92 -22.47 17.70
C SER A 127 -25.15 -23.03 16.49
N LEU A 128 -25.25 -22.36 15.34
CA LEU A 128 -24.54 -22.77 14.12
C LEU A 128 -23.03 -22.54 14.25
N VAL A 129 -22.60 -21.41 14.82
CA VAL A 129 -21.20 -21.13 15.12
C VAL A 129 -20.63 -22.15 16.10
N ALA A 130 -21.37 -22.51 17.15
CA ALA A 130 -20.96 -23.53 18.11
C ALA A 130 -20.77 -24.90 17.44
N ARG A 131 -21.69 -25.31 16.55
CA ARG A 131 -21.54 -26.55 15.75
C ARG A 131 -20.32 -26.51 14.83
N ILE A 132 -20.09 -25.40 14.13
CA ILE A 132 -18.92 -25.26 13.26
C ILE A 132 -17.63 -25.39 14.07
N ARG A 133 -17.58 -24.85 15.30
CA ARG A 133 -16.42 -24.97 16.18
C ARG A 133 -16.15 -26.39 16.69
N GLN A 134 -17.10 -27.32 16.57
CA GLN A 134 -16.89 -28.73 16.88
C GLN A 134 -16.28 -29.51 15.70
N ILE A 135 -16.19 -28.90 14.50
CA ILE A 135 -15.53 -29.52 13.35
C ILE A 135 -14.00 -29.39 13.54
N ASP A 136 -13.29 -30.49 13.31
CA ASP A 136 -11.82 -30.53 13.39
C ASP A 136 -11.19 -29.42 12.51
N GLY A 137 -10.31 -28.62 13.12
CA GLY A 137 -9.68 -27.47 12.45
C GLY A 137 -10.49 -26.17 12.46
N PHE A 138 -11.74 -26.17 12.95
CA PHE A 138 -12.60 -24.98 13.02
C PHE A 138 -12.87 -24.48 14.44
N PHE A 139 -12.17 -24.99 15.46
CA PHE A 139 -12.36 -24.63 16.87
C PHE A 139 -12.32 -23.10 17.15
N ASN A 140 -11.54 -22.35 16.38
CA ASN A 140 -11.46 -20.87 16.45
C ASN A 140 -12.35 -20.14 15.43
N PHE A 141 -13.37 -20.80 14.85
CA PHE A 141 -14.23 -20.17 13.84
C PHE A 141 -14.91 -18.90 14.37
N LEU A 142 -14.78 -17.80 13.63
CA LEU A 142 -15.19 -16.44 14.01
C LEU A 142 -14.63 -15.93 15.36
N GLN A 143 -13.57 -16.54 15.89
CA GLN A 143 -12.80 -15.98 16.98
C GLN A 143 -11.63 -15.14 16.45
N PRO A 144 -11.16 -14.14 17.21
CA PRO A 144 -9.88 -13.48 16.94
C PRO A 144 -8.73 -14.49 16.94
N MET A 145 -7.72 -14.27 16.09
CA MET A 145 -6.47 -15.02 16.22
C MET A 145 -5.79 -14.67 17.53
N THR A 146 -5.22 -15.68 18.18
CA THR A 146 -4.42 -15.46 19.39
C THR A 146 -3.14 -14.71 19.04
N PHE A 147 -2.52 -14.05 20.03
CA PHE A 147 -1.20 -13.44 19.83
C PHE A 147 -0.16 -14.47 19.37
N GLU A 148 -0.27 -15.71 19.86
CA GLU A 148 0.62 -16.81 19.51
C GLU A 148 0.54 -17.18 18.02
N GLU A 149 -0.64 -17.10 17.43
CA GLU A 149 -0.83 -17.26 15.99
C GLU A 149 -0.37 -16.01 15.21
N LEU A 150 -0.65 -14.81 15.72
CA LEU A 150 -0.32 -13.55 15.05
C LEU A 150 1.20 -13.30 14.94
N ARG A 151 2.01 -13.85 15.85
CA ARG A 151 3.47 -13.76 15.81
C ARG A 151 4.12 -14.76 14.84
N GLU A 152 3.36 -15.65 14.22
CA GLU A 152 3.87 -16.67 13.28
C GLU A 152 4.82 -16.11 12.21
N PRO A 153 4.53 -14.95 11.57
CA PRO A 153 5.44 -14.34 10.60
C PRO A 153 6.87 -14.09 11.08
N VAL A 154 7.05 -13.88 12.39
CA VAL A 154 8.37 -13.65 12.99
C VAL A 154 9.26 -14.89 12.89
N PHE A 155 8.67 -16.08 12.88
CA PHE A 155 9.40 -17.34 12.68
C PHE A 155 9.79 -17.59 11.23
N HIS A 156 9.17 -16.88 10.28
CA HIS A 156 9.52 -16.93 8.86
C HIS A 156 10.45 -15.78 8.43
N GLY A 157 11.10 -15.11 9.40
CA GLY A 157 12.08 -14.05 9.15
C GLY A 157 11.49 -12.67 8.83
N GLY A 158 10.17 -12.50 8.91
CA GLY A 158 9.52 -11.20 8.75
C GLY A 158 9.26 -10.51 10.08
N THR A 159 9.41 -9.18 10.16
CA THR A 159 9.13 -8.40 11.37
C THR A 159 7.91 -7.50 11.15
N PRO A 160 6.72 -7.86 11.65
CA PRO A 160 5.54 -6.99 11.58
C PRO A 160 5.67 -5.77 12.50
N ILE A 161 5.39 -4.59 11.96
CA ILE A 161 5.47 -3.33 12.69
C ILE A 161 4.19 -2.53 12.44
N PHE A 162 3.38 -2.37 13.48
CA PHE A 162 2.22 -1.48 13.43
C PHE A 162 2.67 -0.05 13.59
N LEU A 163 2.30 0.82 12.66
CA LEU A 163 2.51 2.26 12.78
C LEU A 163 1.19 2.92 13.13
N VAL A 164 1.12 3.47 14.34
CA VAL A 164 -0.08 4.04 14.93
C VAL A 164 0.03 5.56 14.94
N ALA A 165 -0.91 6.25 14.30
CA ALA A 165 -1.07 7.71 14.39
C ALA A 165 -2.43 8.04 14.99
N SER A 166 -2.43 8.47 16.26
CA SER A 166 -3.66 8.78 17.00
C SER A 166 -3.65 10.22 17.51
N LYS A 167 -4.77 10.66 18.10
CA LYS A 167 -4.84 11.96 18.79
C LYS A 167 -3.98 12.02 20.06
N PHE A 168 -3.57 10.87 20.59
CA PHE A 168 -2.75 10.75 21.80
C PHE A 168 -1.25 10.67 21.51
N GLY A 169 -0.87 10.60 20.23
CA GLY A 169 0.52 10.47 19.81
C GLY A 169 0.69 9.42 18.72
N CYS A 170 1.94 9.33 18.26
CA CYS A 170 2.40 8.39 17.26
C CYS A 170 3.30 7.33 17.90
N SER A 171 3.19 6.09 17.44
CA SER A 171 3.97 4.98 17.98
C SER A 171 4.16 3.87 16.95
N ALA A 172 5.25 3.13 17.08
CA ALA A 172 5.42 1.85 16.42
C ALA A 172 5.31 0.71 17.43
N LEU A 173 4.64 -0.37 17.05
CA LEU A 173 4.56 -1.62 17.82
C LEU A 173 5.21 -2.73 17.00
N ILE A 174 6.35 -3.20 17.46
CA ILE A 174 7.13 -4.25 16.80
C ILE A 174 6.70 -5.60 17.39
N VAL A 175 6.19 -6.47 16.52
CA VAL A 175 5.84 -7.84 16.90
C VAL A 175 7.12 -8.67 16.97
N THR A 176 7.40 -9.21 18.15
CA THR A 176 8.58 -10.00 18.47
C THR A 176 8.25 -11.49 18.58
N GLN A 177 9.28 -12.33 18.62
CA GLN A 177 9.11 -13.78 18.78
C GLN A 177 8.43 -14.14 20.10
N LYS A 178 8.66 -13.37 21.17
CA LYS A 178 8.04 -13.57 22.49
C LYS A 178 7.36 -12.28 22.92
N HIS A 179 6.28 -12.40 23.69
CA HIS A 179 5.69 -11.27 24.40
C HIS A 179 6.71 -10.73 25.43
N PRO A 180 6.74 -9.41 25.71
CA PRO A 180 5.87 -8.35 25.16
C PRO A 180 6.26 -7.88 23.77
N VAL A 181 5.27 -7.32 23.05
CA VAL A 181 5.55 -6.49 21.87
C VAL A 181 6.44 -5.31 22.26
N ARG A 182 7.34 -4.90 21.37
CA ARG A 182 8.20 -3.75 21.63
C ARG A 182 7.54 -2.46 21.17
N HIS A 183 7.33 -1.56 22.10
CA HIS A 183 6.80 -0.22 21.83
C HIS A 183 7.94 0.75 21.52
N VAL A 184 7.79 1.52 20.45
CA VAL A 184 8.67 2.62 20.08
C VAL A 184 7.83 3.90 20.03
N PRO A 185 8.00 4.84 20.97
CA PRO A 185 7.34 6.14 20.89
C PRO A 185 7.92 6.95 19.73
N LEU A 186 7.06 7.65 18.98
CA LEU A 186 7.46 8.50 17.84
C LEU A 186 7.08 9.96 18.09
N PRO A 187 7.75 10.65 19.06
CA PRO A 187 7.38 12.01 19.46
C PRO A 187 7.75 13.07 18.42
N GLY A 188 8.64 12.76 17.46
CA GLY A 188 9.04 13.67 16.39
C GLY A 188 7.93 14.00 15.40
N THR A 189 6.79 13.32 15.47
CA THR A 189 5.66 13.55 14.56
C THR A 189 4.31 13.45 15.27
N SER A 190 3.28 13.98 14.62
CA SER A 190 1.90 13.97 15.11
C SER A 190 0.94 13.54 14.00
N ARG A 191 -0.25 13.04 14.39
CA ARG A 191 -1.28 12.67 13.42
C ARG A 191 -1.61 13.80 12.44
N ASP A 192 -1.66 15.04 12.93
CA ASP A 192 -2.01 16.19 12.08
C ASP A 192 -0.86 16.58 11.16
N ARG A 193 0.39 16.51 11.62
CA ARG A 193 1.56 16.70 10.75
C ARG A 193 1.57 15.66 9.62
N LEU A 194 1.33 14.39 9.93
CA LEU A 194 1.27 13.31 8.95
C LEU A 194 0.14 13.49 7.92
N LYS A 195 -1.03 14.00 8.35
CA LYS A 195 -2.11 14.37 7.42
C LYS A 195 -1.69 15.51 6.49
N SER A 196 -1.03 16.54 7.01
CA SER A 196 -0.54 17.65 6.19
C SER A 196 0.45 17.17 5.13
N ILE A 197 1.40 16.31 5.51
CA ILE A 197 2.36 15.71 4.58
C ILE A 197 1.62 14.90 3.51
N ALA A 198 0.69 14.02 3.91
CA ALA A 198 -0.09 13.20 2.97
C ALA A 198 -0.90 14.07 1.99
N LEU A 199 -1.50 15.16 2.47
CA LEU A 199 -2.24 16.10 1.62
C LEU A 199 -1.34 16.81 0.62
N VAL A 200 -0.16 17.26 1.05
CA VAL A 200 0.82 17.91 0.17
C VAL A 200 1.32 16.93 -0.89
N LEU A 201 1.67 15.70 -0.49
CA LEU A 201 2.10 14.66 -1.42
C LEU A 201 1.02 14.31 -2.45
N HIS A 202 -0.24 14.17 -2.02
CA HIS A 202 -1.37 13.94 -2.91
C HIS A 202 -1.54 15.06 -3.94
N LYS A 203 -1.45 16.32 -3.51
CA LYS A 203 -1.53 17.47 -4.43
C LYS A 203 -0.35 17.55 -5.40
N ALA A 204 0.82 17.07 -4.98
CA ALA A 204 2.02 17.10 -5.80
C ALA A 204 1.92 16.21 -7.05
N VAL A 205 1.07 15.18 -7.03
CA VAL A 205 0.81 14.32 -8.20
C VAL A 205 0.18 15.09 -9.37
N SER A 206 -0.53 16.19 -9.09
CA SER A 206 -1.15 17.04 -10.11
C SER A 206 -0.22 18.12 -10.66
N VAL A 207 1.03 18.20 -10.18
CA VAL A 207 2.02 19.16 -10.69
C VAL A 207 2.40 18.78 -12.12
N PRO A 208 2.44 19.73 -13.07
CA PRO A 208 2.94 19.47 -14.42
C PRO A 208 4.32 18.82 -14.39
N LYS A 209 4.54 17.77 -15.17
CA LYS A 209 5.82 17.04 -15.23
C LYS A 209 6.81 17.72 -16.19
N ASP A 210 6.80 19.05 -16.25
CA ASP A 210 7.82 19.82 -16.95
C ASP A 210 9.09 19.93 -16.07
N GLN A 211 10.11 20.64 -16.55
CA GLN A 211 11.39 20.73 -15.84
C GLN A 211 11.25 21.34 -14.44
N LEU A 212 10.47 22.43 -14.29
CA LEU A 212 10.29 23.12 -13.02
C LEU A 212 9.44 22.30 -12.04
N GLY A 213 8.35 21.71 -12.53
CA GLY A 213 7.49 20.85 -11.73
C GLY A 213 8.20 19.58 -11.26
N THR A 214 9.06 19.00 -12.10
CA THR A 214 9.90 17.85 -11.71
C THR A 214 10.89 18.22 -10.62
N GLN A 215 11.59 19.35 -10.74
CA GLN A 215 12.51 19.83 -9.69
C GLN A 215 11.78 20.14 -8.38
N TYR A 216 10.59 20.75 -8.45
CA TYR A 216 9.75 20.98 -7.28
C TYR A 216 9.35 19.66 -6.61
N LEU A 217 8.88 18.70 -7.38
CA LEU A 217 8.45 17.39 -6.89
C LEU A 217 9.61 16.64 -6.23
N GLU A 218 10.80 16.66 -6.84
CA GLU A 218 12.00 16.02 -6.29
C GLU A 218 12.38 16.61 -4.93
N ARG A 219 12.44 17.94 -4.82
CA ARG A 219 12.74 18.63 -3.54
C ARG A 219 11.70 18.34 -2.48
N LEU A 220 10.42 18.33 -2.86
CA LEU A 220 9.32 18.03 -1.97
C LEU A 220 9.42 16.58 -1.45
N ILE A 221 9.58 15.61 -2.35
CA ILE A 221 9.72 14.19 -1.98
C ILE A 221 10.93 14.02 -1.07
N ARG A 222 12.09 14.60 -1.41
CA ARG A 222 13.29 14.56 -0.57
C ARG A 222 13.04 15.09 0.84
N THR A 223 12.36 16.24 0.94
CA THR A 223 11.99 16.82 2.25
C THR A 223 11.12 15.86 3.05
N ILE A 224 10.11 15.25 2.41
CA ILE A 224 9.19 14.31 3.05
C ILE A 224 9.93 13.06 3.52
N ILE A 225 10.71 12.40 2.66
CA ILE A 225 11.39 11.15 3.02
C ILE A 225 12.46 11.36 4.10
N ASN A 226 13.11 12.53 4.13
CA ASN A 226 14.04 12.88 5.21
C ASN A 226 13.31 13.11 6.55
N GLU A 227 12.13 13.72 6.53
CA GLU A 227 11.29 13.87 7.73
C GLU A 227 10.80 12.51 8.24
N LEU A 228 10.30 11.64 7.34
CA LEU A 228 9.90 10.26 7.70
C LEU A 228 11.06 9.44 8.25
N TRP A 229 12.26 9.65 7.73
CA TRP A 229 13.46 8.99 8.25
C TRP A 229 13.72 9.39 9.70
N ARG A 230 13.88 10.69 9.95
CA ARG A 230 14.20 11.23 11.27
C ARG A 230 13.15 10.87 12.31
N ASP A 231 11.87 11.04 11.97
CA ASP A 231 10.80 11.01 12.97
C ASP A 231 10.15 9.63 13.14
N ILE A 232 10.35 8.71 12.19
CA ILE A 232 9.69 7.39 12.20
C ILE A 232 10.71 6.26 12.03
N VAL A 233 11.44 6.24 10.92
CA VAL A 233 12.19 5.04 10.52
C VAL A 233 13.46 4.87 11.33
N ALA A 234 14.27 5.91 11.53
CA ALA A 234 15.49 5.82 12.30
C ALA A 234 15.26 5.37 13.76
N PRO A 235 14.26 5.89 14.51
CA PRO A 235 13.90 5.37 15.84
C PRO A 235 13.53 3.89 15.83
N ILE A 236 12.82 3.42 14.80
CA ILE A 236 12.43 2.00 14.67
C ILE A 236 13.67 1.13 14.38
N LEU A 237 14.52 1.55 13.44
CA LEU A 237 15.75 0.83 13.09
C LEU A 237 16.72 0.73 14.28
N ALA A 238 16.82 1.78 15.10
CA ALA A 238 17.60 1.75 16.33
C ALA A 238 17.13 0.67 17.30
N VAL A 239 15.83 0.37 17.36
CA VAL A 239 15.31 -0.74 18.16
C VAL A 239 15.49 -2.09 17.46
N LEU A 240 15.32 -2.16 16.14
CA LEU A 240 15.52 -3.39 15.37
C LEU A 240 16.97 -3.89 15.40
N SER A 241 17.96 -3.00 15.43
CA SER A 241 19.37 -3.38 15.53
C SER A 241 19.68 -4.16 16.82
N THR A 242 18.96 -3.87 17.91
CA THR A 242 19.08 -4.60 19.19
C THR A 242 18.49 -6.01 19.14
N LEU A 243 17.67 -6.34 18.13
CA LEU A 243 17.05 -7.65 17.95
C LEU A 243 17.96 -8.66 17.25
N ARG A 244 19.17 -8.24 16.83
CA ARG A 244 20.15 -9.08 16.10
C ARG A 244 19.52 -9.84 14.92
N LEU A 245 18.69 -9.13 14.17
CA LEU A 245 18.13 -9.66 12.93
C LEU A 245 19.26 -9.85 11.91
N GLY A 246 19.12 -10.81 10.99
CA GLY A 246 20.13 -11.07 9.95
C GLY A 246 20.35 -9.88 9.01
N SER A 247 21.24 -10.04 8.03
CA SER A 247 21.51 -9.00 7.03
C SER A 247 20.24 -8.61 6.26
N LEU A 248 19.95 -7.31 6.17
CA LEU A 248 18.79 -6.73 5.46
C LEU A 248 17.44 -7.31 5.92
N PRO A 249 17.04 -7.13 7.19
CA PRO A 249 15.85 -7.77 7.73
C PRO A 249 14.58 -7.36 6.99
N ARG A 250 13.65 -8.31 6.87
CA ARG A 250 12.34 -8.05 6.25
C ARG A 250 11.39 -7.41 7.25
N VAL A 251 10.86 -6.25 6.88
CA VAL A 251 9.89 -5.48 7.66
C VAL A 251 8.54 -5.47 6.95
N TRP A 252 7.49 -5.79 7.70
CA TRP A 252 6.11 -5.67 7.25
C TRP A 252 5.44 -4.48 7.95
N TRP A 253 5.37 -3.36 7.23
CA TRP A 253 4.72 -2.14 7.69
C TRP A 253 3.20 -2.32 7.72
N ILE A 254 2.59 -2.12 8.88
CA ILE A 254 1.14 -2.12 9.06
C ILE A 254 0.72 -0.69 9.46
N PRO A 255 0.63 0.23 8.50
CA PRO A 255 0.31 1.62 8.79
C PRO A 255 -1.17 1.82 9.11
N THR A 256 -1.46 2.81 9.95
CA THR A 256 -2.83 3.23 10.26
C THR A 256 -3.05 4.70 9.94
N GLY A 257 -4.25 5.02 9.46
CA GLY A 257 -4.63 6.38 9.12
C GLY A 257 -3.70 7.01 8.07
N PRO A 258 -3.22 8.26 8.28
CA PRO A 258 -2.45 8.99 7.27
C PRO A 258 -1.11 8.33 6.91
N LEU A 259 -0.54 7.49 7.78
CA LEU A 259 0.70 6.76 7.50
C LEU A 259 0.59 5.80 6.32
N GLY A 260 -0.63 5.34 6.00
CA GLY A 260 -0.87 4.47 4.84
C GLY A 260 -0.71 5.18 3.49
N LEU A 261 -0.61 6.50 3.49
CA LEU A 261 -0.45 7.34 2.31
C LEU A 261 1.01 7.80 2.12
N LEU A 262 1.92 7.39 2.99
CA LEU A 262 3.29 7.92 3.04
C LEU A 262 4.32 6.86 2.61
N PRO A 263 5.36 7.25 1.86
CA PRO A 263 6.39 6.34 1.37
C PRO A 263 7.41 6.00 2.46
N ILE A 264 6.97 5.42 3.59
CA ILE A 264 7.81 5.03 4.73
C ILE A 264 9.03 4.20 4.28
N HIS A 265 8.83 3.27 3.35
CA HIS A 265 9.88 2.41 2.80
C HIS A 265 11.01 3.17 2.08
N ALA A 266 10.73 4.38 1.59
CA ALA A 266 11.69 5.21 0.86
C ALA A 266 12.34 6.27 1.77
N ALA A 267 12.12 6.21 3.09
CA ALA A 267 12.73 7.12 4.03
C ALA A 267 14.26 6.98 4.01
N VAL A 268 14.96 8.11 3.86
CA VAL A 268 16.43 8.16 3.83
C VAL A 268 16.94 9.34 4.68
N PRO A 269 18.15 9.26 5.25
CA PRO A 269 18.78 10.37 5.96
C PRO A 269 18.93 11.63 5.10
N ALA A 270 19.06 12.78 5.77
CA ALA A 270 19.39 14.03 5.09
C ALA A 270 20.82 13.99 4.51
N ASN A 271 21.73 13.33 5.21
CA ASN A 271 23.07 13.04 4.73
C ASN A 271 23.02 11.92 3.66
N PRO A 272 23.38 12.18 2.40
CA PRO A 272 23.31 11.18 1.34
C PRO A 272 24.32 10.04 1.50
N ASP A 273 25.35 10.20 2.33
CA ASP A 273 26.36 9.17 2.58
C ASP A 273 25.91 8.13 3.62
N GLU A 274 24.79 8.39 4.32
CA GLU A 274 24.22 7.45 5.29
C GLU A 274 23.18 6.54 4.62
N PRO A 275 23.17 5.22 4.92
CA PRO A 275 22.24 4.28 4.31
C PRO A 275 20.81 4.54 4.79
N GLY A 276 19.85 4.46 3.87
CA GLY A 276 18.44 4.65 4.16
C GLY A 276 17.67 3.36 4.40
N ALA A 277 16.34 3.46 4.51
CA ALA A 277 15.49 2.28 4.64
C ALA A 277 15.68 1.27 3.51
N PRO A 278 15.77 1.67 2.22
CA PRO A 278 15.98 0.73 1.13
C PRO A 278 17.28 -0.08 1.25
N ASP A 279 18.32 0.51 1.85
CA ASP A 279 19.64 -0.12 2.00
C ASP A 279 19.73 -1.01 3.25
N LEU A 280 18.87 -0.74 4.24
CA LEU A 280 18.94 -1.37 5.56
C LEU A 280 17.87 -2.43 5.79
N ILE A 281 16.74 -2.38 5.09
CA ILE A 281 15.61 -3.30 5.31
C ILE A 281 14.89 -3.65 4.01
N THR A 282 14.37 -4.88 3.94
CA THR A 282 13.40 -5.25 2.90
C THR A 282 12.00 -4.86 3.35
N SER A 283 11.46 -3.78 2.80
CA SER A 283 10.14 -3.26 3.17
C SER A 283 8.99 -3.90 2.39
N SER A 284 7.87 -4.16 3.06
CA SER A 284 6.60 -4.53 2.46
C SER A 284 5.44 -4.02 3.31
N TYR A 285 4.26 -3.83 2.73
CA TYR A 285 3.10 -3.28 3.43
C TYR A 285 2.00 -4.31 3.61
N LEU A 286 1.30 -4.24 4.73
CA LEU A 286 0.13 -5.05 5.04
C LEU A 286 -0.97 -4.18 5.62
N VAL A 287 -2.22 -4.54 5.29
CA VAL A 287 -3.38 -3.94 5.94
C VAL A 287 -3.73 -4.71 7.23
N LEU A 288 -3.54 -6.04 7.22
CA LEU A 288 -3.91 -6.92 8.32
C LEU A 288 -2.86 -8.01 8.52
N LEU A 289 -2.37 -8.17 9.76
CA LEU A 289 -1.37 -9.19 10.11
C LEU A 289 -1.87 -10.63 9.85
N GLN A 290 -3.15 -10.88 10.09
CA GLN A 290 -3.78 -12.19 9.82
C GLN A 290 -3.64 -12.65 8.35
N SER A 291 -3.57 -11.70 7.40
CA SER A 291 -3.40 -12.05 5.99
C SER A 291 -2.03 -12.67 5.75
N LEU A 292 -1.01 -12.18 6.46
CA LEU A 292 0.35 -12.73 6.37
C LEU A 292 0.43 -14.11 7.04
N VAL A 293 -0.21 -14.29 8.20
CA VAL A 293 -0.35 -15.62 8.84
C VAL A 293 -1.01 -16.60 7.87
N TRP A 294 -2.13 -16.20 7.27
CA TRP A 294 -2.82 -17.03 6.28
C TRP A 294 -1.92 -17.38 5.10
N CYS A 295 -1.14 -16.43 4.57
CA CYS A 295 -0.18 -16.68 3.50
C CYS A 295 0.85 -17.75 3.90
N TYR A 296 1.48 -17.63 5.08
CA TYR A 296 2.47 -18.63 5.51
C TYR A 296 1.88 -20.03 5.72
N ARG A 297 0.65 -20.13 6.23
CA ARG A 297 -0.02 -21.43 6.44
C ARG A 297 -0.49 -22.08 5.14
N ASN A 298 -0.90 -21.29 4.14
CA ASN A 298 -1.61 -21.79 2.96
C ASN A 298 -0.77 -21.79 1.69
N ILE A 299 0.28 -20.95 1.60
CA ILE A 299 1.21 -20.98 0.48
C ILE A 299 2.20 -22.12 0.72
N ARG A 300 1.74 -23.34 0.44
CA ARG A 300 2.53 -24.59 0.55
C ARG A 300 3.56 -24.75 -0.57
N ASP A 301 3.58 -23.84 -1.55
CA ASP A 301 4.15 -24.12 -2.87
C ASP A 301 4.95 -22.93 -3.42
N HIS A 302 5.85 -22.37 -2.60
CA HIS A 302 6.98 -21.58 -3.11
C HIS A 302 8.03 -22.53 -3.69
N ASN A 303 7.69 -23.25 -4.76
CA ASN A 303 8.70 -23.96 -5.53
C ASN A 303 9.36 -22.95 -6.50
N PRO A 304 10.59 -22.47 -6.21
CA PRO A 304 11.28 -21.52 -7.08
C PRO A 304 11.56 -22.09 -8.47
N ALA A 305 11.50 -23.42 -8.65
CA ALA A 305 11.72 -24.09 -9.93
C ALA A 305 10.50 -24.07 -10.86
N LYS A 306 9.31 -23.61 -10.42
CA LYS A 306 8.16 -23.50 -11.32
C LYS A 306 8.41 -22.42 -12.37
N PRO A 307 8.18 -22.71 -13.67
CA PRO A 307 8.38 -21.75 -14.74
C PRO A 307 7.47 -20.54 -14.52
N ARG A 308 8.09 -19.36 -14.44
CA ARG A 308 7.36 -18.09 -14.26
C ARG A 308 6.74 -17.70 -15.59
N ARG A 309 5.44 -17.39 -15.57
CA ARG A 309 4.72 -16.79 -16.69
C ARG A 309 4.26 -15.41 -16.29
N VAL A 310 4.54 -14.43 -17.13
CA VAL A 310 4.21 -13.03 -16.90
C VAL A 310 3.00 -12.66 -17.76
N LEU A 311 1.96 -12.15 -17.12
CA LEU A 311 0.86 -11.47 -17.79
C LEU A 311 1.17 -9.98 -17.84
N MET A 312 1.33 -9.43 -19.03
CA MET A 312 1.38 -8.00 -19.26
C MET A 312 0.02 -7.49 -19.73
N VAL A 313 -0.55 -6.55 -18.98
CA VAL A 313 -1.77 -5.83 -19.34
C VAL A 313 -1.36 -4.40 -19.72
N ALA A 314 -1.40 -4.09 -21.01
CA ALA A 314 -0.94 -2.82 -21.56
C ALA A 314 -2.12 -1.99 -22.08
N GLN A 315 -2.29 -0.79 -21.51
CA GLN A 315 -3.32 0.15 -21.92
C GLN A 315 -2.65 1.51 -22.22
N PRO A 316 -2.12 1.71 -23.45
CA PRO A 316 -1.41 2.95 -23.81
C PRO A 316 -2.34 4.13 -24.13
N LYS A 317 -3.64 3.88 -24.38
CA LYS A 317 -4.62 4.90 -24.77
C LYS A 317 -6.04 4.50 -24.34
N VAL A 318 -6.59 5.21 -23.36
CA VAL A 318 -8.02 5.15 -22.97
C VAL A 318 -8.70 6.44 -23.40
N ASP A 319 -9.95 6.37 -23.82
CA ASP A 319 -10.78 7.55 -24.07
C ASP A 319 -10.86 8.45 -22.83
N ASN A 320 -10.72 9.76 -23.03
CA ASN A 320 -10.70 10.79 -21.98
C ASN A 320 -9.47 10.80 -21.06
N PHE A 321 -8.44 9.99 -21.33
CA PHE A 321 -7.16 10.04 -20.62
C PHE A 321 -6.02 10.47 -21.53
N VAL A 322 -4.97 11.04 -20.94
CA VAL A 322 -3.73 11.38 -21.64
C VAL A 322 -3.03 10.07 -22.02
N ALA A 323 -2.59 9.94 -23.28
CA ALA A 323 -1.89 8.75 -23.73
C ALA A 323 -0.63 8.46 -22.88
N LEU A 324 -0.33 7.18 -22.71
CA LEU A 324 0.84 6.70 -21.99
C LEU A 324 1.87 6.14 -22.99
N PRO A 325 2.70 7.00 -23.62
CA PRO A 325 3.59 6.57 -24.70
C PRO A 325 4.62 5.53 -24.25
N SER A 326 5.11 5.63 -23.02
CA SER A 326 6.10 4.70 -22.45
C SER A 326 5.60 3.26 -22.29
N VAL A 327 4.28 3.02 -22.32
CA VAL A 327 3.72 1.66 -22.27
C VAL A 327 4.18 0.82 -23.47
N GLN A 328 4.39 1.45 -24.64
CA GLN A 328 4.90 0.75 -25.82
C GLN A 328 6.38 0.38 -25.68
N GLU A 329 7.17 1.24 -25.05
CA GLU A 329 8.57 0.97 -24.73
C GLU A 329 8.68 -0.15 -23.70
N GLU A 330 7.86 -0.14 -22.65
CA GLU A 330 7.75 -1.22 -21.67
C GLU A 330 7.39 -2.56 -22.32
N LEU A 331 6.42 -2.56 -23.23
CA LEU A 331 5.97 -3.77 -23.94
C LEU A 331 7.08 -4.34 -24.82
N THR A 332 7.81 -3.46 -25.51
CA THR A 332 8.96 -3.85 -26.33
C THR A 332 10.06 -4.45 -25.45
N GLY A 333 10.38 -3.82 -24.32
CA GLY A 333 11.36 -4.33 -23.36
C GLY A 333 10.98 -5.69 -22.80
N MET A 334 9.70 -5.91 -22.44
CA MET A 334 9.24 -7.21 -21.93
C MET A 334 9.31 -8.31 -22.99
N ARG A 335 8.97 -8.02 -24.25
CA ARG A 335 9.10 -8.98 -25.36
C ARG A 335 10.56 -9.35 -25.64
N GLN A 336 11.50 -8.43 -25.43
CA GLN A 336 12.93 -8.69 -25.59
C GLN A 336 13.51 -9.47 -24.42
N ALA A 337 13.05 -9.21 -23.20
CA ALA A 337 13.59 -9.81 -21.99
C ALA A 337 13.05 -11.21 -21.69
N LEU A 338 11.89 -11.59 -22.24
CA LEU A 338 11.20 -12.83 -21.92
C LEU A 338 10.95 -13.69 -23.16
N PRO A 339 11.13 -15.03 -23.07
CA PRO A 339 10.68 -15.95 -24.10
C PRO A 339 9.18 -15.82 -24.37
N GLU A 340 8.76 -16.05 -25.61
CA GLU A 340 7.36 -15.91 -26.04
C GLU A 340 6.41 -16.82 -25.25
N ASP A 341 6.83 -18.05 -24.91
CA ASP A 341 6.02 -18.99 -24.10
C ASP A 341 5.84 -18.56 -22.64
N LYS A 342 6.61 -17.56 -22.18
CA LYS A 342 6.55 -17.01 -20.82
C LYS A 342 5.80 -15.69 -20.73
N LEU A 343 5.42 -15.07 -21.85
CA LEU A 343 4.79 -13.76 -21.87
C LEU A 343 3.37 -13.82 -22.46
N ILE A 344 2.37 -13.51 -21.64
CA ILE A 344 0.99 -13.34 -22.06
C ILE A 344 0.73 -11.83 -22.19
N VAL A 345 0.47 -11.33 -23.39
CA VAL A 345 0.21 -9.90 -23.62
C VAL A 345 -1.28 -9.68 -23.90
N LEU A 346 -1.89 -8.81 -23.10
CA LEU A 346 -3.20 -8.22 -23.37
C LEU A 346 -3.03 -6.72 -23.57
N GLU A 347 -3.34 -6.23 -24.76
CA GLU A 347 -3.10 -4.83 -25.14
C GLU A 347 -4.38 -4.20 -25.71
N GLY A 348 -4.62 -2.92 -25.37
CA GLY A 348 -5.73 -2.14 -25.91
C GLY A 348 -7.08 -2.78 -25.57
N GLU A 349 -7.95 -2.98 -26.56
CA GLU A 349 -9.27 -3.60 -26.36
C GLU A 349 -9.21 -5.03 -25.79
N ARG A 350 -8.08 -5.73 -25.99
CA ARG A 350 -7.89 -7.08 -25.42
C ARG A 350 -7.63 -7.04 -23.92
N ALA A 351 -7.18 -5.91 -23.38
CA ALA A 351 -6.94 -5.67 -21.96
C ALA A 351 -8.25 -5.38 -21.18
N ASN A 352 -9.28 -6.20 -21.42
CA ASN A 352 -10.58 -6.06 -20.74
C ASN A 352 -10.73 -7.06 -19.58
N LEU A 353 -11.69 -6.78 -18.70
CA LEU A 353 -11.96 -7.56 -17.48
C LEU A 353 -12.05 -9.08 -17.72
N VAL A 354 -12.74 -9.50 -18.79
CA VAL A 354 -12.96 -10.92 -19.10
C VAL A 354 -11.64 -11.60 -19.45
N ASN A 355 -10.86 -11.00 -20.34
CA ASN A 355 -9.59 -11.56 -20.79
C ASN A 355 -8.53 -11.54 -19.68
N VAL A 356 -8.44 -10.44 -18.94
CA VAL A 356 -7.54 -10.31 -17.79
C VAL A 356 -7.87 -11.37 -16.75
N THR A 357 -9.13 -11.51 -16.34
CA THR A 357 -9.55 -12.52 -15.35
C THR A 357 -9.21 -13.94 -15.79
N ARG A 358 -9.40 -14.26 -17.08
CA ARG A 358 -9.03 -15.57 -17.63
C ARG A 358 -7.52 -15.80 -17.62
N ALA A 359 -6.72 -14.75 -17.84
CA ALA A 359 -5.27 -14.83 -17.87
C ALA A 359 -4.64 -14.90 -16.47
N LEU A 360 -5.27 -14.31 -15.45
CA LEU A 360 -4.81 -14.35 -14.05
C LEU A 360 -4.56 -15.78 -13.55
N GLY A 361 -5.43 -16.74 -13.90
CA GLY A 361 -5.26 -18.14 -13.50
C GLY A 361 -4.09 -18.88 -14.18
N LYS A 362 -3.46 -18.26 -15.18
CA LYS A 362 -2.32 -18.83 -15.94
C LYS A 362 -1.00 -18.16 -15.59
N ALA A 363 -1.02 -16.92 -15.13
CA ALA A 363 0.19 -16.17 -14.81
C ALA A 363 0.68 -16.44 -13.38
N THR A 364 2.00 -16.35 -13.20
CA THR A 364 2.61 -16.29 -11.86
C THR A 364 2.88 -14.83 -11.47
N TRP A 365 3.22 -14.00 -12.45
CA TRP A 365 3.51 -12.57 -12.29
C TRP A 365 2.58 -11.75 -13.19
N ILE A 366 2.22 -10.56 -12.75
CA ILE A 366 1.34 -9.67 -13.50
C ILE A 366 1.94 -8.27 -13.50
N HIS A 367 2.00 -7.64 -14.66
CA HIS A 367 2.42 -6.27 -14.86
C HIS A 367 1.25 -5.49 -15.49
N PHE A 368 0.78 -4.46 -14.80
CA PHE A 368 -0.24 -3.54 -15.31
C PHE A 368 0.43 -2.23 -15.72
N ALA A 369 0.37 -1.93 -17.02
CA ALA A 369 0.86 -0.69 -17.62
C ALA A 369 -0.35 0.08 -18.16
N CYS A 370 -1.10 0.72 -17.25
CA CYS A 370 -2.40 1.34 -17.50
C CYS A 370 -2.65 2.55 -16.58
N HIS A 371 -3.79 3.21 -16.75
CA HIS A 371 -4.22 4.29 -15.85
C HIS A 371 -4.76 3.73 -14.54
N GLY A 372 -4.28 4.26 -13.42
CA GLY A 372 -4.92 4.05 -12.12
C GLY A 372 -5.82 5.21 -11.74
N HIS A 373 -6.99 4.91 -11.18
CA HIS A 373 -7.88 5.88 -10.57
C HIS A 373 -8.17 5.49 -9.13
N GLN A 374 -8.03 6.45 -8.21
CA GLN A 374 -8.32 6.27 -6.80
C GLN A 374 -9.54 7.12 -6.42
N GLU A 375 -10.63 6.46 -6.04
CA GLU A 375 -11.84 7.13 -5.56
C GLU A 375 -11.82 7.17 -4.03
N GLN A 376 -11.55 8.34 -3.46
CA GLN A 376 -11.33 8.50 -2.03
C GLN A 376 -12.61 8.34 -1.20
N GLY A 377 -13.76 8.75 -1.73
CA GLY A 377 -15.05 8.64 -1.06
C GLY A 377 -15.61 7.22 -1.07
N ASN A 378 -15.20 6.43 -2.06
CA ASN A 378 -15.59 5.03 -2.18
C ASN A 378 -14.44 4.21 -2.77
N PRO A 379 -13.52 3.69 -1.93
CA PRO A 379 -12.36 2.94 -2.41
C PRO A 379 -12.69 1.72 -3.27
N LEU A 380 -13.90 1.16 -3.17
CA LEU A 380 -14.35 0.04 -4.01
C LEU A 380 -14.61 0.44 -5.47
N GLU A 381 -14.72 1.73 -5.77
CA GLU A 381 -14.86 2.29 -7.12
C GLU A 381 -13.51 2.74 -7.70
N SER A 382 -12.40 2.47 -7.00
CA SER A 382 -11.06 2.66 -7.56
C SER A 382 -10.77 1.59 -8.63
N CYS A 383 -10.02 1.94 -9.67
CA CYS A 383 -9.76 1.04 -10.80
C CYS A 383 -8.33 1.15 -11.35
N LEU A 384 -7.95 0.10 -12.10
CA LEU A 384 -6.77 -0.01 -12.95
C LEU A 384 -7.21 -0.35 -14.37
#